data_AF-A0A2G9PW23-F1
#
_entry.id   AF-A0A2G9PW23-F1
#
_cell.length_a   1.000
_cell.length_b   1.000
_cell.length_c   1.000
_cell.angle_alpha   90.00
_cell.angle_beta   90.00
_cell.angle_gamma   90.00
#
_symmetry.space_group_name_H-M   'P 1'
#
loop_
_entity.id
_entity.type
_entity.pdbx_description
1 polymer ?
#
loop_
_entity_poly.entity_id
_entity_poly.type
_entity_poly.pdbx_seq_one_letter_code
_entity_poly.pdbx_strand_id
1 'polypeptide(L)'
;MEGKTINWLKVFGFFSPLALMFLFNFIFLFVGIYAIFENLGILMHLLGGSLVGYSIFLTLTYFEKLNIVSLDRFSKLTFIVSFVALIAVFWEFFEFSLTYLTGFSFQGTLADTMSDLLLGILGGFTLGIFLILFEKGSFN
;
A
#
# COMPACT_ATOMS: atom_id res chain seq x y z
N MET A 1 8.61 32.96 9.32
CA MET A 1 7.89 31.80 8.76
C MET A 1 7.37 31.00 9.94
N GLU A 2 6.10 31.17 10.32
CA GLU A 2 5.49 30.26 11.30
C GLU A 2 5.50 28.86 10.69
N GLY A 3 6.24 27.94 11.29
CA GLY A 3 6.29 26.56 10.83
C GLY A 3 4.89 25.97 10.95
N LYS A 4 4.26 25.64 9.82
CA LYS A 4 3.00 24.91 9.85
C LYS A 4 3.25 23.56 10.55
N THR A 5 2.60 23.34 11.68
CA THR A 5 2.78 22.11 12.46
C THR A 5 2.13 20.92 11.74
N ILE A 6 2.80 19.78 11.75
CA ILE A 6 2.27 18.55 11.16
C ILE A 6 1.17 18.01 12.06
N ASN A 7 -0.02 17.80 11.51
CA ASN A 7 -1.08 17.07 12.19
C ASN A 7 -0.87 15.56 11.98
N TRP A 8 -0.18 14.92 12.93
CA TRP A 8 0.12 13.49 12.87
C TRP A 8 -1.11 12.59 12.89
N LEU A 9 -2.18 12.99 13.59
CA LEU A 9 -3.45 12.24 13.57
C LEU A 9 -4.03 12.16 12.16
N LYS A 10 -3.92 13.24 11.38
CA LYS A 10 -4.34 13.26 9.98
C LYS A 10 -3.48 12.34 9.11
N VAL A 11 -2.15 12.37 9.30
CA VAL A 11 -1.22 11.50 8.57
C VAL A 11 -1.53 10.03 8.87
N PHE A 12 -1.67 9.65 10.14
CA PHE A 12 -2.05 8.29 10.52
C PHE A 12 -3.43 7.90 9.98
N GLY A 13 -4.37 8.85 9.95
CA GLY A 13 -5.70 8.65 9.36
C GLY A 13 -5.67 8.21 7.89
N PHE A 14 -4.68 8.65 7.10
CA PHE A 14 -4.53 8.23 5.70
C PHE A 14 -4.23 6.74 5.54
N PHE A 15 -3.71 6.08 6.58
CA PHE A 15 -3.41 4.64 6.59
C PHE A 15 -4.55 3.80 7.19
N SER A 16 -5.65 4.42 7.64
CA SER A 16 -6.78 3.67 8.20
C SER A 16 -7.40 2.64 7.24
N PRO A 17 -7.50 2.87 5.90
CA PRO A 17 -7.99 1.82 4.99
C PRO A 17 -7.05 0.61 4.92
N LEU A 18 -5.74 0.83 5.07
CA LEU A 18 -4.75 -0.26 5.11
C LEU A 18 -4.87 -1.09 6.37
N ALA A 19 -5.08 -0.45 7.53
CA ALA A 19 -5.29 -1.16 8.79
C ALA A 19 -6.56 -2.03 8.73
N LEU A 20 -7.63 -1.54 8.10
CA LEU A 20 -8.84 -2.32 7.86
C LEU A 20 -8.61 -3.47 6.90
N MET A 21 -7.88 -3.23 5.80
CA MET A 21 -7.51 -4.28 4.84
C MET A 21 -6.66 -5.38 5.50
N PHE A 22 -5.68 -5.00 6.32
CA PHE A 22 -4.88 -5.93 7.11
C PHE A 22 -5.78 -6.81 8.00
N LEU A 23 -6.70 -6.19 8.73
CA LEU A 23 -7.64 -6.90 9.61
C LEU A 23 -8.52 -7.87 8.81
N PHE A 24 -9.03 -7.46 7.65
CA PHE A 24 -9.81 -8.36 6.79
C PHE A 24 -8.99 -9.54 6.27
N ASN A 25 -7.77 -9.33 5.76
CA ASN A 25 -6.89 -10.41 5.33
C ASN A 25 -6.66 -11.41 6.48
N PHE A 26 -6.36 -10.89 7.68
CA PHE A 26 -6.14 -11.72 8.85
C PHE A 26 -7.39 -12.53 9.21
N ILE A 27 -8.57 -11.91 9.26
CA ILE A 27 -9.83 -12.63 9.53
C ILE A 27 -10.07 -13.71 8.47
N PHE A 28 -9.95 -13.36 7.18
CA PHE A 28 -10.19 -14.27 6.04
C PHE A 28 -9.30 -15.50 6.09
N LEU A 29 -8.06 -15.31 6.51
CA LEU A 29 -7.10 -16.37 6.72
C LEU A 29 -7.54 -17.33 7.84
N PHE A 30 -7.93 -16.80 9.01
CA PHE A 30 -8.35 -17.62 10.14
C PHE A 30 -9.69 -18.34 9.93
N VAL A 31 -10.62 -17.75 9.17
CA VAL A 31 -11.90 -18.38 8.85
C VAL A 31 -11.86 -19.25 7.58
N GLY A 32 -10.69 -19.37 6.93
CA GLY A 32 -10.50 -20.25 5.77
C GLY A 32 -11.12 -19.74 4.47
N ILE A 33 -11.39 -18.43 4.33
CA ILE A 33 -12.02 -17.86 3.13
C ILE A 33 -11.16 -18.05 1.87
N TYR A 34 -9.84 -17.98 1.99
CA TYR A 34 -8.93 -18.20 0.85
C TYR A 34 -8.99 -19.62 0.28
N ALA A 35 -9.39 -20.61 1.10
CA ALA A 35 -9.61 -21.97 0.62
C ALA A 35 -10.90 -22.14 -0.20
N ILE A 36 -11.83 -21.17 -0.08
CA ILE A 36 -13.11 -21.15 -0.81
C ILE A 36 -12.98 -20.31 -2.08
N PHE A 37 -12.25 -19.19 -2.01
CA PHE A 37 -12.06 -18.26 -3.11
C PHE A 37 -10.57 -18.14 -3.44
N GLU A 38 -10.07 -19.06 -4.26
CA GLU A 38 -8.65 -19.16 -4.63
C GLU A 38 -8.10 -17.85 -5.24
N ASN A 39 -8.92 -17.12 -6.01
CA ASN A 39 -8.52 -15.86 -6.63
C ASN A 39 -8.63 -14.63 -5.71
N LEU A 40 -9.10 -14.79 -4.47
CA LEU A 40 -9.25 -13.66 -3.56
C LEU A 40 -7.89 -13.07 -3.17
N GLY A 41 -6.84 -13.91 -3.02
CA GLY A 41 -5.48 -13.43 -2.75
C GLY A 41 -5.02 -12.41 -3.79
N ILE A 42 -5.14 -12.75 -5.07
CA ILE A 42 -4.81 -11.88 -6.21
C ILE A 42 -5.48 -10.50 -6.09
N LEU A 43 -6.79 -10.48 -5.81
CA LEU A 43 -7.54 -9.24 -5.65
C LEU A 43 -7.06 -8.44 -4.43
N MET A 44 -6.77 -9.11 -3.31
CA MET A 44 -6.32 -8.46 -2.09
C MET A 44 -4.93 -7.86 -2.24
N HIS A 45 -4.00 -8.49 -2.98
CA HIS A 45 -2.69 -7.90 -3.28
C HIS A 45 -2.80 -6.66 -4.17
N LEU A 46 -3.63 -6.72 -5.22
CA LEU A 46 -3.88 -5.56 -6.09
C LEU A 46 -4.51 -4.39 -5.32
N LEU A 47 -5.53 -4.66 -4.51
CA LEU A 47 -6.19 -3.64 -3.69
C LEU A 47 -5.28 -3.12 -2.58
N GLY A 48 -4.52 -4.00 -1.92
CA GLY A 48 -3.55 -3.64 -0.90
C GLY A 48 -2.52 -2.66 -1.44
N GLY A 49 -1.90 -2.99 -2.59
CA GLY A 49 -0.96 -2.10 -3.27
C GLY A 49 -1.58 -0.76 -3.65
N SER A 50 -2.81 -0.77 -4.16
CA SER A 50 -3.56 0.45 -4.47
C SER A 50 -3.77 1.33 -3.23
N LEU A 51 -4.20 0.73 -2.11
CA LEU A 51 -4.41 1.45 -0.87
C LEU A 51 -3.11 2.02 -0.28
N VAL A 52 -1.99 1.29 -0.38
CA VAL A 52 -0.67 1.83 0.01
C VAL A 52 -0.35 3.05 -0.84
N GLY A 53 -0.52 2.94 -2.16
CA GLY A 53 -0.27 4.05 -3.07
C GLY A 53 -1.15 5.26 -2.78
N TYR A 54 -2.43 5.05 -2.47
CA TYR A 54 -3.36 6.10 -2.08
C TYR A 54 -2.95 6.80 -0.77
N SER A 55 -2.60 6.05 0.26
CA SER A 55 -2.16 6.61 1.55
C SER A 55 -0.89 7.46 1.40
N ILE A 56 0.07 7.00 0.58
CA ILE A 56 1.30 7.73 0.30
C ILE A 56 1.02 8.99 -0.54
N PHE A 57 0.17 8.89 -1.56
CA PHE A 57 -0.27 10.06 -2.33
C PHE A 57 -0.88 11.14 -1.41
N LEU A 58 -1.83 10.77 -0.54
CA LEU A 58 -2.43 11.72 0.41
C LEU A 58 -1.42 12.35 1.35
N THR A 59 -0.44 11.56 1.81
CA THR A 59 0.64 12.03 2.68
C THR A 59 1.52 13.06 1.96
N LEU A 60 1.94 12.77 0.74
CA LEU A 60 2.76 13.68 -0.07
C LEU A 60 2.00 14.97 -0.40
N THR A 61 0.77 14.88 -0.89
CA THR A 61 -0.08 16.06 -1.17
C THR A 61 -0.33 16.89 0.10
N TYR A 62 -0.42 16.26 1.28
CA TYR A 62 -0.53 16.99 2.54
C TYR A 62 0.78 17.74 2.87
N PHE A 63 1.93 17.08 2.72
CA PHE A 63 3.23 17.72 2.96
C PHE A 63 3.54 18.84 1.97
N GLU A 64 3.12 18.72 0.71
CA GLU A 64 3.20 19.79 -0.29
C GLU A 64 2.36 21.00 0.12
N LYS A 65 1.13 20.81 0.62
CA LYS A 65 0.28 21.90 1.14
C LYS A 65 0.89 22.61 2.37
N LEU A 66 1.73 21.90 3.12
CA LEU A 66 2.49 22.45 4.23
C LEU A 66 3.82 23.10 3.79
N ASN A 67 4.18 23.04 2.50
CA ASN A 67 5.47 23.46 1.95
C ASN A 67 6.68 22.72 2.59
N ILE A 68 6.50 21.46 2.99
CA ILE A 68 7.56 20.62 3.55
C ILE A 68 8.38 19.94 2.44
N VAL A 69 7.69 19.49 1.40
CA VAL A 69 8.28 18.90 0.20
C VAL A 69 7.65 19.53 -1.04
N SER A 70 8.37 19.48 -2.15
CA SER A 70 7.84 19.82 -3.48
C SER A 70 8.38 18.78 -4.44
N LEU A 71 7.49 17.97 -5.00
CA LEU A 71 7.85 16.89 -5.93
C LEU A 71 7.17 17.14 -7.27
N ASP A 72 7.91 16.98 -8.36
CA ASP A 72 7.29 16.86 -9.65
C ASP A 72 6.52 15.52 -9.75
N ARG A 73 5.68 15.40 -10.78
CA ARG A 73 4.80 14.22 -10.97
C ARG A 73 5.58 12.91 -11.06
N PHE A 74 6.74 12.91 -11.72
CA PHE A 74 7.54 11.71 -11.88
C PHE A 74 8.15 11.31 -10.53
N SER A 75 8.79 12.24 -9.83
CA SER A 75 9.35 11.98 -8.49
C SER A 75 8.29 11.51 -7.50
N LYS A 76 7.09 12.09 -7.53
CA LYS A 76 5.94 11.68 -6.68
C LYS A 76 5.52 10.23 -7.00
N LEU A 77 5.37 9.88 -8.29
CA LEU A 77 5.01 8.53 -8.70
C LEU A 77 6.10 7.51 -8.32
N THR A 78 7.38 7.83 -8.56
CA THR A 78 8.50 6.97 -8.18
C THR A 78 8.48 6.71 -6.68
N PHE A 79 8.29 7.74 -5.86
CA PHE A 79 8.20 7.57 -4.40
C PHE A 79 7.05 6.66 -3.99
N ILE A 80 5.86 6.86 -4.57
CA ILE A 80 4.68 6.01 -4.34
C ILE A 80 5.00 4.55 -4.66
N VAL A 81 5.52 4.28 -5.85
CA VAL A 81 5.79 2.92 -6.34
C VAL A 81 6.89 2.24 -5.53
N SER A 82 7.97 2.95 -5.20
CA SER A 82 9.04 2.42 -4.35
C SER A 82 8.54 2.07 -2.96
N PHE A 83 7.66 2.89 -2.37
CA PHE A 83 7.08 2.60 -1.07
C PHE A 83 6.13 1.40 -1.13
N VAL A 84 5.30 1.31 -2.17
CA VAL A 84 4.42 0.13 -2.40
C VAL A 84 5.24 -1.14 -2.54
N ALA A 85 6.32 -1.12 -3.35
CA ALA A 85 7.21 -2.26 -3.51
C ALA A 85 7.85 -2.70 -2.19
N LEU A 86 8.28 -1.75 -1.36
CA LEU A 86 8.84 -2.05 -0.03
C LEU A 86 7.82 -2.71 0.89
N ILE A 87 6.58 -2.22 0.91
CA ILE A 87 5.51 -2.81 1.72
C ILE A 87 5.14 -4.20 1.23
N ALA A 88 5.09 -4.43 -0.09
CA ALA A 88 4.84 -5.75 -0.66
C ALA A 88 5.93 -6.76 -0.24
N VAL A 89 7.21 -6.34 -0.28
CA VAL A 89 8.32 -7.18 0.22
C VAL A 89 8.16 -7.49 1.71
N PHE A 90 7.82 -6.49 2.54
CA PHE A 90 7.59 -6.73 3.97
C PHE A 90 6.39 -7.63 4.26
N TRP A 91 5.37 -7.61 3.41
CA TRP A 91 4.23 -8.54 3.50
C TRP A 91 4.66 -9.99 3.28
N GLU A 92 5.42 -10.26 2.22
CA GLU A 92 5.96 -11.61 1.96
C GLU A 92 6.86 -12.09 3.10
N PHE A 93 7.73 -11.22 3.62
CA PHE A 93 8.54 -11.57 4.79
C PHE A 93 7.71 -11.85 6.03
N PHE A 94 6.57 -11.18 6.21
CA PHE A 94 5.65 -11.43 7.30
C PHE A 94 5.00 -12.82 7.17
N GLU A 95 4.49 -13.18 6.00
CA GLU A 95 3.92 -14.52 5.74
C GLU A 95 4.96 -15.63 5.89
N PHE A 96 6.17 -15.41 5.37
CA PHE A 96 7.31 -16.30 5.57
C PHE A 96 7.61 -16.50 7.05
N SER A 97 7.68 -15.39 7.81
CA SER A 97 7.98 -15.43 9.25
C SER A 97 6.90 -16.16 10.03
N LEU A 98 5.62 -15.94 9.72
CA LEU A 98 4.52 -16.68 10.35
C LEU A 98 4.59 -18.17 10.04
N THR A 99 4.91 -18.52 8.79
CA THR A 99 5.09 -19.93 8.40
C THR A 99 6.21 -20.58 9.17
N TYR A 100 7.35 -19.90 9.23
CA TYR A 100 8.53 -20.39 9.95
C TYR A 100 8.29 -20.55 11.45
N LEU A 101 7.59 -19.60 12.09
CA LEU A 101 7.39 -19.59 13.54
C LEU A 101 6.25 -20.50 14.02
N THR A 102 5.21 -20.68 13.22
CA THR A 102 4.01 -21.43 13.63
C THR A 102 3.89 -22.82 13.01
N GLY A 103 4.59 -23.07 11.90
CA GLY A 103 4.45 -24.28 11.11
C GLY A 103 3.17 -24.34 10.27
N PHE A 104 2.29 -23.34 10.35
CA PHE A 104 1.14 -23.22 9.45
C PHE A 104 1.58 -22.66 8.09
N SER A 105 0.96 -23.16 7.01
CA SER A 105 1.30 -22.75 5.65
C SER A 105 0.68 -21.38 5.31
N PHE A 106 1.36 -20.29 5.68
CA PHE A 106 0.98 -18.93 5.29
C PHE A 106 1.68 -18.48 4.01
N GLN A 107 2.94 -18.90 3.83
CA GLN A 107 3.75 -18.62 2.67
C GLN A 107 3.27 -19.49 1.50
N GLY A 108 3.00 -18.85 0.36
CA GLY A 108 2.73 -19.53 -0.90
C GLY A 108 3.97 -20.13 -1.55
N THR A 109 3.84 -20.50 -2.82
CA THR A 109 4.99 -20.90 -3.65
C THR A 109 5.81 -19.68 -4.09
N LEU A 110 6.99 -19.91 -4.66
CA LEU A 110 7.77 -18.84 -5.30
C LEU A 110 6.96 -18.12 -6.41
N ALA A 111 6.15 -18.86 -7.17
CA ALA A 111 5.33 -18.27 -8.23
C ALA A 111 4.26 -17.35 -7.64
N ASP A 112 3.65 -17.75 -6.51
CA ASP A 112 2.66 -16.94 -5.80
C ASP A 112 3.29 -15.65 -5.29
N THR A 113 4.39 -15.74 -4.54
CA THR A 113 5.15 -14.58 -4.05
C THR A 113 5.51 -13.60 -5.17
N MET A 114 6.00 -14.10 -6.31
CA MET A 114 6.35 -13.22 -7.43
C MET A 114 5.11 -12.56 -8.04
N SER A 115 3.98 -13.26 -8.09
CA SER A 115 2.69 -12.71 -8.52
C SER A 115 2.17 -11.66 -7.54
N ASP A 116 2.25 -11.92 -6.25
CA ASP A 116 1.74 -11.05 -5.18
C ASP A 116 2.52 -9.74 -5.10
N LEU A 117 3.85 -9.80 -5.23
CA LEU A 117 4.71 -8.63 -5.39
C LEU A 117 4.34 -7.81 -6.63
N LEU A 118 4.17 -8.48 -7.78
CA LEU A 118 3.81 -7.82 -9.03
C LEU A 118 2.44 -7.13 -8.93
N LEU A 119 1.43 -7.82 -8.39
CA LEU A 119 0.07 -7.29 -8.23
C LEU A 119 0.03 -6.12 -7.26
N GLY A 120 0.76 -6.21 -6.13
CA GLY A 120 0.92 -5.09 -5.21
C GLY A 120 1.50 -3.85 -5.91
N ILE A 121 2.60 -4.02 -6.64
CA ILE A 121 3.23 -2.93 -7.38
C ILE A 121 2.29 -2.36 -8.45
N LEU A 122 1.61 -3.22 -9.22
CA LEU A 122 0.67 -2.79 -10.26
C LEU A 122 -0.51 -1.99 -9.69
N GLY A 123 -1.05 -2.40 -8.54
CA GLY A 123 -2.12 -1.68 -7.86
C GLY A 123 -1.70 -0.26 -7.47
N GLY A 124 -0.53 -0.15 -6.82
CA GLY A 124 0.02 1.14 -6.42
C GLY A 124 0.39 2.03 -7.60
N PHE A 125 0.97 1.45 -8.66
CA PHE A 125 1.32 2.15 -9.89
C PHE A 125 0.10 2.70 -10.63
N THR A 126 -0.90 1.86 -10.88
CA THR A 126 -2.10 2.24 -11.63
C THR A 126 -2.91 3.31 -10.91
N LEU A 127 -3.16 3.13 -9.60
CA LEU A 127 -3.88 4.14 -8.82
C LEU A 127 -3.04 5.40 -8.62
N GLY A 128 -1.73 5.29 -8.42
CA GLY A 128 -0.82 6.43 -8.32
C GLY A 128 -0.85 7.31 -9.57
N ILE A 129 -0.77 6.71 -10.77
CA ILE A 129 -0.94 7.42 -12.04
C ILE A 129 -2.30 8.13 -12.09
N PHE A 130 -3.37 7.39 -11.81
CA PHE A 130 -4.72 7.95 -11.84
C PHE A 130 -4.82 9.19 -10.94
N LEU A 131 -4.39 9.09 -9.67
CA LEU A 131 -4.46 10.20 -8.72
C LEU A 131 -3.63 11.40 -9.17
N ILE A 132 -2.42 11.18 -9.70
CA ILE A 132 -1.54 12.25 -10.18
C ILE A 132 -2.12 12.96 -11.40
N LEU A 133 -2.76 12.22 -12.32
CA LEU A 133 -3.40 12.81 -13.50
C LEU A 133 -4.62 13.66 -13.15
N PHE A 134 -5.37 13.26 -12.12
CA PHE A 134 -6.58 13.96 -11.66
C PHE A 134 -6.33 14.89 -10.46
N GLU A 135 -5.09 15.00 -10.00
CA GLU A 135 -4.68 16.00 -9.01
C GLU A 135 -4.89 17.38 -9.63
N LYS A 136 -5.98 18.05 -9.24
CA LYS A 136 -6.23 19.45 -9.63
C LYS A 136 -5.07 20.27 -9.08
N GLY A 137 -4.23 20.75 -9.99
CA GLY A 137 -3.04 21.48 -9.61
C GLY A 137 -3.40 22.75 -8.83
N SER A 138 -2.81 22.89 -7.64
CA SER A 138 -2.25 24.18 -7.26
C SER A 138 -1.10 24.47 -8.23
N PHE A 139 -1.44 24.90 -9.44
CA PHE A 139 -0.51 25.59 -10.29
C PHE A 139 -0.50 27.05 -9.81
N ASN A 140 0.53 27.39 -9.04
CA ASN A 140 1.12 28.72 -9.10
C ASN A 140 1.99 28.77 -10.36
#